data_AF-A0A1A0QL32-F1
#
_entry.id   AF-A0A1A0QL32-F1
#
_cell.length_a   1.000
_cell.length_b   1.000
_cell.length_c   1.000
_cell.angle_alpha   90.00
_cell.angle_beta   90.00
_cell.angle_gamma   90.00
#
_symmetry.space_group_name_H-M   'P 1'
#
loop_
_entity.id
_entity.type
_entity.pdbx_description
1 polymer ?
#
loop_
_entity_poly.entity_id
_entity_poly.type
_entity_poly.pdbx_seq_one_letter_code
_entity_poly.pdbx_strand_id
1 'polypeptide(L)'
;MTRNDKILCGVYGVIAVVALVGTWWNNIRFFTTESTSLIEFFKSGYANYGSSSLTNDLLLFGLAAFVFMIVEARRIGIPKVWIYIVLSAVIAVSVAFPLFLIRRQLVLAERRRLLPTRDGN
;
A
#
# COMPACT_ATOMS: atom_id res chain seq x y z
N MET A 1 13.60 -15.79 -7.12
CA MET A 1 13.58 -14.34 -7.36
C MET A 1 14.69 -13.99 -8.32
N THR A 2 14.32 -13.42 -9.46
CA THR A 2 15.23 -12.81 -10.42
C THR A 2 15.87 -11.54 -9.83
N ARG A 3 16.92 -11.01 -10.46
CA ARG A 3 17.53 -9.73 -10.06
C ARG A 3 16.51 -8.59 -10.05
N ASN A 4 15.61 -8.58 -11.03
CA ASN A 4 14.54 -7.59 -11.16
C ASN A 4 13.50 -7.70 -10.04
N ASP A 5 13.13 -8.91 -9.60
CA ASP A 5 12.21 -9.09 -8.47
C ASP A 5 12.79 -8.48 -7.17
N LYS A 6 14.10 -8.66 -6.94
CA LYS A 6 14.78 -8.09 -5.77
C LYS A 6 14.82 -6.56 -5.81
N ILE A 7 15.08 -5.98 -6.99
CA ILE A 7 15.08 -4.52 -7.18
C ILE A 7 13.68 -3.96 -6.92
N LEU A 8 12.63 -4.58 -7.49
CA LEU A 8 11.25 -4.14 -7.26
C LEU A 8 10.86 -4.21 -5.78
N CYS A 9 11.19 -5.30 -5.08
CA CYS A 9 10.96 -5.39 -3.64
C CYS A 9 11.70 -4.29 -2.87
N GLY A 10 12.94 -3.98 -3.25
CA GLY A 10 13.71 -2.89 -2.66
C GLY A 10 13.05 -1.53 -2.88
N VAL A 11 12.66 -1.23 -4.12
CA VAL A 11 11.96 0.03 -4.49
C VAL A 11 10.65 0.17 -3.69
N TYR A 12 9.82 -0.88 -3.65
CA TYR A 12 8.58 -0.86 -2.87
C TYR A 12 8.85 -0.69 -1.37
N GLY A 13 9.93 -1.30 -0.85
CA GLY A 13 10.36 -1.12 0.53
C GLY A 13 10.74 0.32 0.85
N VAL A 14 11.54 0.95 -0.01
CA VAL A 14 11.93 2.37 0.13
C VAL A 14 10.69 3.27 0.07
N ILE A 15 9.80 3.05 -0.90
CA ILE A 15 8.55 3.82 -1.02
C ILE A 15 7.71 3.65 0.26
N ALA A 16 7.57 2.43 0.78
CA ALA A 16 6.83 2.18 2.02
C ALA A 16 7.43 2.92 3.22
N VAL A 17 8.76 2.92 3.36
CA VAL A 17 9.45 3.61 4.46
C VAL A 17 9.31 5.12 4.33
N VAL A 18 9.52 5.68 3.14
CA VAL A 18 9.36 7.12 2.90
C VAL A 18 7.92 7.55 3.13
N ALA A 19 6.95 6.77 2.64
CA ALA A 19 5.53 7.02 2.88
C ALA A 19 5.21 6.92 4.37
N LEU A 20 5.75 5.94 5.10
CA LEU A 20 5.54 5.79 6.54
C LEU A 20 6.06 7.00 7.30
N VAL A 21 7.30 7.43 7.03
CA VAL A 21 7.90 8.60 7.66
C VAL A 21 7.10 9.86 7.31
N GLY A 22 6.72 10.04 6.05
CA GLY A 22 5.96 11.21 5.59
C GLY A 22 4.55 11.27 6.17
N THR A 23 3.83 10.14 6.24
CA THR A 23 2.49 10.12 6.82
C THR A 23 2.55 10.22 8.33
N TRP A 24 3.43 9.49 9.01
CA TRP A 24 3.53 9.53 10.47
C TRP A 24 4.08 10.86 10.99
N TRP A 25 5.00 11.52 10.29
CA TRP A 25 5.49 12.84 10.71
C TRP A 25 4.34 13.86 10.77
N ASN A 26 3.52 13.91 9.72
CA ASN A 26 2.37 14.80 9.66
C ASN A 26 1.25 14.35 10.62
N ASN A 27 1.02 13.04 10.74
CA ASN A 27 -0.03 12.50 11.60
C ASN A 27 0.28 12.72 13.09
N ILE A 28 1.51 12.44 13.54
CA ILE A 28 1.95 12.73 14.92
C ILE A 28 1.81 14.22 15.23
N ARG A 29 2.23 15.10 14.31
CA ARG A 29 2.13 16.55 14.52
C ARG A 29 0.67 16.99 14.68
N PHE A 30 -0.24 16.45 13.88
CA PHE A 30 -1.68 16.70 14.00
C PHE A 30 -2.23 16.18 15.34
N PHE A 31 -1.89 14.93 15.71
CA PHE A 31 -2.33 14.30 16.96
C PHE A 31 -1.80 14.96 18.24
N THR A 32 -0.66 15.66 18.15
CA THR A 32 -0.01 16.33 19.29
C THR A 32 -0.31 17.82 19.38
N THR A 33 -0.67 18.48 18.28
CA THR A 33 -0.83 19.94 18.22
C THR A 33 -2.29 20.36 18.00
N GLU A 34 -3.04 19.61 17.20
CA GLU A 34 -4.39 20.00 16.76
C GLU A 34 -5.45 19.18 17.52
N SER A 35 -5.47 17.85 17.31
CA SER A 35 -6.62 17.03 17.73
C SER A 35 -6.30 15.53 17.82
N THR A 36 -6.91 14.82 18.78
CA THR A 36 -6.85 13.34 18.88
C THR A 36 -7.92 12.58 18.12
N SER A 37 -8.73 13.26 17.31
CA SER A 37 -9.85 12.65 16.58
C SER A 37 -9.56 12.47 15.09
N LEU A 38 -9.74 11.25 14.58
CA LEU A 38 -9.68 10.94 13.15
C LEU A 38 -10.70 11.74 12.33
N ILE A 39 -11.85 12.08 12.93
CA ILE A 39 -12.91 12.86 12.27
C ILE A 39 -12.42 14.29 11.99
N GLU A 40 -11.69 14.89 12.92
CA GLU A 40 -11.12 16.23 12.73
C GLU A 40 -9.94 16.20 11.76
N PHE A 41 -9.17 15.12 11.73
CA PHE A 41 -8.16 14.89 10.69
C PHE A 41 -8.79 14.90 9.29
N PHE A 42 -9.86 14.12 9.07
CA PHE A 42 -10.58 14.15 7.79
C PHE A 42 -11.16 15.53 7.49
N LYS A 43 -11.74 16.21 8.49
CA LYS A 43 -12.29 17.57 8.31
C LYS A 43 -11.21 18.58 7.88
N SER A 44 -10.00 18.47 8.41
CA SER A 44 -8.85 19.28 8.00
C SER A 44 -8.41 19.01 6.55
N GLY A 45 -8.55 17.77 6.07
CA GLY A 45 -8.38 17.41 4.66
C GLY A 45 -9.33 18.18 3.73
N TYR A 46 -10.51 18.55 4.22
CA TYR A 46 -11.50 19.35 3.50
C TYR A 46 -11.50 20.85 3.86
N ALA A 47 -10.42 21.35 4.47
CA ALA A 47 -10.36 22.75 4.93
C ALA A 47 -10.35 23.78 3.79
N ASN A 48 -9.82 23.44 2.62
CA ASN A 48 -9.84 24.30 1.43
C ASN A 48 -10.03 23.48 0.14
N TYR A 49 -10.31 24.15 -0.99
CA TYR A 49 -10.54 23.48 -2.27
C TYR A 49 -9.33 22.65 -2.74
N GLY A 50 -8.10 23.10 -2.46
CA GLY A 50 -6.88 22.38 -2.85
C GLY A 50 -6.68 21.08 -2.05
N SER A 51 -6.79 21.15 -0.72
CA SER A 51 -6.69 20.00 0.16
C SER A 51 -7.83 19.02 -0.06
N SER A 52 -9.04 19.52 -0.34
CA SER A 52 -10.22 18.70 -0.67
C SER A 52 -10.00 17.90 -1.95
N SER A 53 -9.43 18.53 -2.99
CA SER A 53 -9.14 17.84 -4.25
C SER A 53 -8.10 16.74 -4.06
N LEU A 54 -7.02 17.00 -3.30
CA LEU A 54 -6.00 15.98 -2.98
C LEU A 54 -6.57 14.86 -2.11
N THR A 55 -7.42 15.18 -1.15
CA THR A 55 -8.09 14.18 -0.31
C THR A 55 -8.99 13.28 -1.15
N ASN A 56 -9.79 13.86 -2.06
CA ASN A 56 -10.65 13.09 -2.93
C ASN A 56 -9.87 12.21 -3.91
N ASP A 57 -8.79 12.72 -4.49
CA ASP A 57 -7.88 11.93 -5.33
C ASP A 57 -7.30 10.72 -4.57
N LEU A 58 -6.81 10.95 -3.34
CA LEU A 58 -6.27 9.89 -2.50
C LEU A 58 -7.32 8.85 -2.11
N LEU A 59 -8.57 9.26 -1.85
CA LEU A 59 -9.67 8.36 -1.54
C LEU A 59 -10.04 7.48 -2.74
N LEU A 60 -10.17 8.08 -3.93
CA LEU A 60 -10.49 7.34 -5.16
C LEU A 60 -9.35 6.40 -5.56
N PHE A 61 -8.10 6.86 -5.49
CA PHE A 61 -6.92 6.03 -5.69
C PHE A 61 -6.88 4.89 -4.67
N GLY A 62 -7.18 5.17 -3.41
CA GLY A 62 -7.23 4.17 -2.34
C GLY A 62 -8.28 3.10 -2.58
N LEU A 63 -9.47 3.50 -3.04
CA LEU A 63 -10.52 2.57 -3.42
C LEU A 63 -10.08 1.67 -4.59
N ALA A 64 -9.49 2.24 -5.64
CA ALA A 64 -8.95 1.47 -6.76
C ALA A 64 -7.84 0.50 -6.32
N ALA A 65 -6.95 0.94 -5.43
CA ALA A 65 -5.91 0.12 -4.85
C ALA A 65 -6.48 -1.04 -4.01
N PHE A 66 -7.54 -0.82 -3.23
CA PHE A 66 -8.21 -1.87 -2.46
C PHE A 66 -8.85 -2.92 -3.37
N VAL A 67 -9.56 -2.49 -4.41
CA VAL A 67 -10.14 -3.40 -5.40
C VAL A 67 -9.03 -4.22 -6.06
N PHE A 68 -7.93 -3.59 -6.48
CA PHE A 68 -6.78 -4.28 -7.05
C PHE A 68 -6.18 -5.31 -6.08
N MET A 69 -5.94 -4.94 -4.82
CA MET A 69 -5.39 -5.84 -3.81
C MET A 69 -6.28 -7.08 -3.61
N ILE A 70 -7.60 -6.88 -3.50
CA ILE A 70 -8.56 -7.98 -3.31
C ILE A 70 -8.60 -8.90 -4.52
N VAL A 71 -8.73 -8.33 -5.73
CA VAL A 71 -8.82 -9.11 -6.98
C VAL A 71 -7.53 -9.90 -7.20
N GLU A 72 -6.37 -9.24 -7.06
CA GLU A 72 -5.09 -9.90 -7.29
C GLU A 72 -4.81 -10.95 -6.22
N ALA A 73 -5.09 -10.68 -4.94
CA ALA A 73 -4.91 -11.68 -3.89
C ALA A 73 -5.76 -12.93 -4.11
N ARG A 74 -6.99 -12.78 -4.60
CA ARG A 74 -7.83 -13.92 -5.00
C ARG A 74 -7.22 -14.65 -6.20
N ARG A 75 -6.72 -13.92 -7.20
CA ARG A 75 -6.11 -14.49 -8.41
C ARG A 75 -4.86 -15.33 -8.12
N ILE A 76 -3.96 -14.85 -7.27
CA ILE A 76 -2.70 -15.54 -6.94
C ILE A 76 -2.74 -16.30 -5.62
N GLY A 77 -3.89 -16.34 -4.95
CA GLY A 77 -4.11 -17.11 -3.71
C GLY A 77 -3.31 -16.58 -2.53
N ILE A 78 -3.15 -15.27 -2.39
CA ILE A 78 -2.53 -14.68 -1.18
C ILE A 78 -3.55 -14.73 -0.03
N PRO A 79 -3.28 -15.48 1.05
CA PRO A 79 -4.13 -15.44 2.23
C PRO A 79 -3.93 -14.12 2.98
N LYS A 80 -4.98 -13.65 3.67
CA LYS A 80 -4.97 -12.49 4.59
C LYS A 80 -4.77 -11.11 3.95
N VAL A 81 -5.34 -10.87 2.76
CA VAL A 81 -5.28 -9.51 2.16
C VAL A 81 -5.91 -8.42 3.04
N TRP A 82 -6.86 -8.80 3.91
CA TRP A 82 -7.49 -7.88 4.85
C TRP A 82 -6.46 -7.18 5.74
N ILE A 83 -5.29 -7.78 6.01
CA ILE A 83 -4.26 -7.15 6.83
C ILE A 83 -3.77 -5.86 6.16
N TYR A 84 -3.61 -5.86 4.84
CA TYR A 84 -3.21 -4.65 4.10
C TYR A 84 -4.31 -3.60 4.08
N ILE A 85 -5.58 -4.02 4.05
CA ILE A 85 -6.72 -3.10 4.14
C ILE A 85 -6.79 -2.47 5.54
N VAL A 86 -6.65 -3.25 6.60
CA VAL A 86 -6.61 -2.73 7.97
C VAL A 86 -5.38 -1.83 8.17
N LEU A 87 -4.21 -2.24 7.67
CA LEU A 87 -2.99 -1.46 7.72
C LEU A 87 -3.13 -0.12 7.00
N SER A 88 -3.85 -0.10 5.88
CA SER A 88 -4.11 1.13 5.14
C SER A 88 -5.02 2.11 5.88
N ALA A 89 -5.94 1.59 6.70
CA ALA A 89 -6.81 2.39 7.56
C ALA A 89 -6.08 2.92 8.80
N VAL A 90 -5.13 2.15 9.35
CA VAL A 90 -4.35 2.54 10.55
C VAL A 90 -3.16 3.45 10.20
N ILE A 91 -2.49 3.20 9.08
CA ILE A 91 -1.25 3.89 8.70
C ILE A 91 -1.50 4.82 7.53
N ALA A 92 -1.65 4.25 6.33
CA ALA A 92 -1.98 4.92 5.08
C ALA A 92 -1.98 3.89 3.94
N VAL A 93 -2.82 4.13 2.93
CA VAL A 93 -2.81 3.32 1.69
C VAL A 93 -1.42 3.35 1.01
N SER A 94 -0.72 4.48 1.06
CA SER A 94 0.61 4.67 0.46
C SER A 94 1.70 3.78 1.07
N VAL A 95 1.50 3.24 2.28
CA VAL A 95 2.42 2.28 2.92
C VAL A 95 1.94 0.84 2.71
N ALA A 96 0.65 0.61 2.90
CA ALA A 96 0.06 -0.72 2.79
C ALA A 96 0.12 -1.28 1.36
N PHE A 97 -0.05 -0.43 0.35
CA PHE A 97 -0.06 -0.84 -1.05
C PHE A 97 1.32 -1.34 -1.52
N PRO A 98 2.46 -0.65 -1.32
CA PRO A 98 3.78 -1.20 -1.61
C PRO A 98 4.10 -2.50 -0.85
N LEU A 99 3.69 -2.60 0.42
CA LEU A 99 3.84 -3.84 1.19
C LEU A 99 3.10 -5.03 0.56
N PHE A 100 1.89 -4.79 0.04
CA PHE A 100 1.15 -5.78 -0.73
C PHE A 100 1.89 -6.16 -2.02
N LEU A 101 2.45 -5.18 -2.76
CA LEU A 101 3.21 -5.44 -3.98
C LEU A 101 4.46 -6.29 -3.72
N ILE A 102 5.15 -6.11 -2.59
CA ILE A 102 6.25 -6.98 -2.18
C ILE A 102 5.76 -8.42 -2.03
N ARG A 103 4.67 -8.64 -1.27
CA ARG A 103 4.13 -9.98 -1.04
C ARG A 103 3.68 -10.64 -2.35
N ARG A 104 3.06 -9.86 -3.23
CA ARG A 104 2.72 -10.28 -4.60
C ARG A 104 3.95 -10.75 -5.37
N GLN A 105 5.04 -9.98 -5.34
CA GLN A 105 6.27 -10.35 -6.05
C GLN A 105 6.87 -11.66 -5.50
N LEU A 106 6.83 -11.86 -4.18
CA LEU A 106 7.28 -13.10 -3.54
C LEU A 106 6.49 -14.32 -4.04
N VAL A 107 5.16 -14.23 -4.04
CA VAL A 107 4.29 -15.34 -4.51
C VAL A 107 4.49 -15.62 -6.00
N LEU A 108 4.62 -14.58 -6.83
CA LEU A 108 4.89 -14.75 -8.26
C LEU A 108 6.27 -15.35 -8.54
N ALA A 109 7.27 -15.01 -7.73
CA ALA A 109 8.61 -15.58 -7.84
C ALA A 109 8.64 -17.05 -7.40
N GLU A 110 7.83 -17.43 -6.41
CA GLU A 110 7.69 -18.81 -5.95
C GLU A 110 6.94 -19.67 -6.98
N ARG A 111 5.83 -19.19 -7.53
CA ARG A 111 5.12 -19.87 -8.63
C ARG A 111 6.01 -20.09 -9.86
N ARG A 112 6.86 -19.12 -10.23
CA ARG A 112 7.82 -19.29 -11.33
C ARG A 112 8.89 -20.35 -11.06
N ARG A 113 9.28 -20.57 -9.81
CA ARG A 113 10.21 -21.64 -9.43
C ARG A 113 9.57 -23.03 -9.49
N LEU A 114 8.26 -23.12 -9.23
CA LEU A 114 7.52 -24.37 -9.20
C LEU A 114 7.09 -24.87 -10.59
N LEU A 115 7.15 -24.02 -11.62
CA LEU A 115 7.06 -24.47 -13.00
C LEU A 115 8.42 -25.06 -13.41
N PRO A 116 8.53 -26.37 -13.67
CA PRO A 116 9.74 -26.92 -14.27
C PRO A 116 9.91 -26.22 -15.62
N THR A 117 11.13 -25.82 -15.96
CA THR A 117 11.48 -25.45 -17.32
C THR A 117 11.02 -26.59 -18.24
N ARG A 118 9.98 -26.35 -19.04
CA ARG A 118 9.67 -27.17 -20.23
C ARG A 118 10.71 -26.84 -21.31
N ASP A 119 11.98 -26.98 -20.96
CA ASP A 119 13.08 -26.92 -21.91
C ASP A 119 13.62 -28.35 -22.00
N GLY A 120 12.79 -29.19 -22.62
CA GLY A 120 13.31 -30.24 -23.48
C GLY A 120 13.63 -29.58 -24.81
N ASN A 121 14.92 -29.34 -25.05
CA ASN A 121 15.54 -29.39 -26.37
C ASN A 121 17.05 -29.56 -26.18
#